data_AF-A0A0D7B444-F1
#
_entry.id   AF-A0A0D7B444-F1
#
_cell.length_a   1.000
_cell.length_b   1.000
_cell.length_c   1.000
_cell.angle_alpha   90.00
_cell.angle_beta   90.00
_cell.angle_gamma   90.00
#
_symmetry.space_group_name_H-M   'P 1'
#
loop_
_entity.id
_entity.type
_entity.pdbx_description
1 polymer ?
#
loop_
_entity_poly.entity_id
_entity_poly.type
_entity_poly.pdbx_seq_one_letter_code
_entity_poly.pdbx_strand_id
1 'polypeptide(L)'
;LDNTAAIQATELLQPAPGHYLVDEFHKEMEKLTKKHPTASVTVQWVPGHMDVEGSEIEYAKKAVEGWTSLGNQLPKLFRKPLPASASSVKKTYARAIMAKWNR
;
A
#
# COMPACT_ATOMS: atom_id res chain seq x y z
N LEU A 1 -4.09 11.54 -3.33
CA LEU A 1 -4.58 10.15 -3.16
C LEU A 1 -6.06 10.10 -3.50
N ASP A 2 -6.52 9.11 -4.24
CA ASP A 2 -7.93 8.93 -4.61
C ASP A 2 -8.72 8.06 -3.62
N ASN A 3 -8.03 7.18 -2.91
CA ASN A 3 -8.60 6.35 -1.85
C ASN A 3 -8.70 7.11 -0.51
N THR A 4 -9.91 7.57 -0.19
CA THR A 4 -10.22 8.25 1.08
C THR A 4 -9.95 7.38 2.31
N ALA A 5 -10.19 6.07 2.23
CA ALA A 5 -9.90 5.15 3.34
C ALA A 5 -8.38 5.04 3.61
N ALA A 6 -7.56 5.09 2.56
CA ALA A 6 -6.10 5.11 2.72
C ALA A 6 -5.64 6.40 3.41
N ILE A 7 -6.23 7.55 3.08
CA ILE A 7 -5.92 8.84 3.74
C ILE A 7 -6.30 8.76 5.22
N GLN A 8 -7.51 8.32 5.54
CA GLN A 8 -7.95 8.15 6.94
C GLN A 8 -7.05 7.19 7.71
N ALA A 9 -6.58 6.12 7.05
CA ALA A 9 -5.66 5.17 7.67
C ALA A 9 -4.31 5.81 8.03
N THR A 10 -3.84 6.84 7.32
CA THR A 10 -2.61 7.56 7.70
C THR A 10 -2.74 8.36 8.99
N GLU A 11 -3.96 8.70 9.42
CA GLU A 11 -4.24 9.38 10.69
C GLU A 11 -4.22 8.40 11.87
N LEU A 12 -4.32 7.09 11.61
CA LEU A 12 -4.31 6.06 12.66
C LEU A 12 -2.88 5.89 13.18
N LEU A 13 -2.62 6.36 14.40
CA LEU A 13 -1.30 6.28 15.03
C LEU A 13 -0.99 4.92 15.68
N GLN A 14 -1.93 3.96 15.63
CA GLN A 14 -1.77 2.66 16.28
C GLN A 14 -1.53 1.54 15.25
N PRO A 15 -0.44 0.76 15.41
CA PRO A 15 -0.21 -0.44 14.62
C PRO A 15 -1.31 -1.47 14.87
N ALA A 16 -1.86 -2.04 13.79
CA ALA A 16 -2.86 -3.11 13.88
C ALA A 16 -2.58 -4.20 12.82
N PRO A 17 -3.09 -5.43 13.02
CA PRO A 17 -2.98 -6.47 12.01
C PRO A 17 -3.59 -6.01 10.68
N GLY A 18 -2.74 -5.87 9.64
CA GLY A 18 -3.16 -5.38 8.33
C GLY A 18 -2.78 -3.92 8.03
N HIS A 19 -2.23 -3.17 8.99
CA HIS A 19 -1.78 -1.78 8.81
C HIS A 19 -0.32 -1.67 8.34
N TYR A 20 0.29 -2.74 7.83
CA TYR A 20 1.72 -2.78 7.49
C TYR A 20 2.16 -1.69 6.49
N LEU A 21 1.27 -1.23 5.60
CA LEU A 21 1.56 -0.10 4.70
C LEU A 21 1.54 1.25 5.42
N VAL A 22 0.61 1.43 6.35
CA VAL A 22 0.49 2.63 7.19
C VAL A 22 1.68 2.72 8.14
N ASP A 23 2.04 1.61 8.78
CA ASP A 23 3.21 1.52 9.65
C ASP A 23 4.50 1.89 8.90
N GLU A 24 4.65 1.43 7.65
CA GLU A 24 5.81 1.80 6.83
C GLU A 24 5.77 3.26 6.40
N PHE A 25 4.59 3.79 6.06
CA PHE A 25 4.40 5.21 5.77
C PHE A 25 4.85 6.08 6.94
N HIS A 26 4.43 5.77 8.17
CA HIS A 26 4.87 6.52 9.36
C HIS A 26 6.38 6.44 9.59
N LYS A 27 7.02 5.28 9.35
CA LYS A 27 8.48 5.16 9.45
C LYS A 27 9.22 6.02 8.43
N GLU A 28 8.74 6.07 7.19
CA GLU A 28 9.36 6.93 6.16
C GLU A 28 9.13 8.41 6.48
N MET A 29 7.96 8.77 6.99
CA MET A 29 7.68 10.11 7.49
C MET A 29 8.62 10.51 8.64
N GLU A 30 8.85 9.63 9.61
CA GLU A 30 9.77 9.88 10.71
C GLU A 30 11.22 10.05 10.23
N LYS A 31 11.67 9.26 9.24
CA LYS A 31 12.99 9.44 8.63
C LYS A 31 13.11 10.78 7.92
N LEU A 32 12.05 11.18 7.21
CA LEU A 32 12.01 12.44 6.48
C LEU A 32 12.04 13.64 7.42
N THR A 33 11.23 13.64 8.49
CA THR A 33 11.21 14.72 9.48
C THR A 33 12.52 14.82 10.25
N LYS A 34 13.16 13.68 10.58
CA LYS A 34 14.52 13.67 11.17
C LYS A 34 15.57 14.27 10.24
N LYS A 35 15.48 14.00 8.94
CA LYS A 35 16.43 14.51 7.93
C LYS A 35 16.17 15.97 7.57
N HIS A 36 14.91 16.39 7.58
CA HIS A 36 14.45 17.72 7.21
C HIS A 36 13.47 18.26 8.26
N PRO A 37 13.97 18.78 9.39
CA PRO A 37 13.12 19.21 10.50
C PRO A 37 12.13 20.34 10.16
N THR A 38 12.41 21.09 9.09
CA THR A 38 11.57 22.20 8.61
C THR A 38 10.59 21.80 7.52
N ALA A 39 10.65 20.56 7.03
CA ALA A 39 9.76 20.10 5.97
C ALA A 39 8.37 19.79 6.54
N SER A 40 7.34 20.41 5.98
CA SER A 40 5.95 20.00 6.20
C SER A 40 5.51 19.09 5.05
N VAL A 41 4.85 17.98 5.40
CA VAL A 41 4.27 17.07 4.42
C VAL A 41 2.76 17.03 4.64
N THR A 42 2.02 17.20 3.57
CA THR A 42 0.56 17.14 3.58
C THR A 42 0.09 16.02 2.67
N VAL A 43 -0.84 15.21 3.16
CA VAL A 43 -1.53 14.19 2.37
C VAL A 43 -2.89 14.74 1.99
N GLN A 44 -3.12 14.96 0.70
CA GLN A 44 -4.38 15.52 0.19
C GLN A 44 -5.12 14.53 -0.70
N TRP A 45 -6.44 14.60 -0.64
CA TRP A 45 -7.31 13.86 -1.54
C TRP A 45 -7.33 14.49 -2.93
N VAL A 46 -7.29 13.66 -3.96
CA VAL A 46 -7.36 14.05 -5.37
C VAL A 46 -8.46 13.22 -6.05
N PRO A 47 -9.35 13.82 -6.86
CA PRO A 47 -10.39 13.07 -7.56
C PRO A 47 -9.78 12.06 -8.55
N GLY A 48 -10.08 10.77 -8.40
CA GLY A 48 -9.45 9.67 -9.17
C GLY A 48 -9.83 9.55 -10.65
N HIS A 49 -10.55 10.52 -11.21
CA HIS A 49 -11.00 10.53 -12.62
C HIS A 49 -10.80 11.88 -13.31
N MET A 50 -10.14 12.81 -12.63
CA MET A 50 -9.68 14.05 -13.24
C MET A 50 -8.21 13.84 -13.59
N ASP A 51 -7.82 14.14 -14.83
CA ASP A 51 -6.41 14.16 -15.24
C ASP A 51 -5.70 15.31 -14.54
N VAL A 52 -5.40 15.12 -13.25
CA VAL A 52 -4.54 16.02 -12.48
C VAL A 52 -3.12 15.65 -12.85
N GLU A 53 -2.41 16.62 -13.40
CA GLU A 53 -0.99 16.48 -13.75
C GLU A 53 -0.20 16.00 -12.51
N GLY A 54 0.48 14.86 -12.63
CA GLY A 54 1.20 14.21 -11.52
C GLY A 54 0.42 13.14 -10.74
N SER A 55 -0.89 12.98 -10.94
CA SER A 55 -1.64 11.78 -10.52
C SER A 55 -1.66 10.79 -11.67
N GLU A 56 -0.51 10.25 -12.04
CA GLU A 56 -0.38 9.42 -13.25
C GLU A 56 -1.12 8.08 -13.08
N ILE A 57 -2.40 8.08 -13.48
CA ILE A 57 -3.30 6.92 -13.53
C ILE A 57 -2.67 5.78 -14.35
N GLU A 58 -1.77 6.11 -15.31
CA GLU A 58 -1.06 5.13 -16.11
C GLU A 58 -0.26 4.11 -15.29
N TYR A 59 0.50 4.55 -14.29
CA TYR A 59 1.31 3.63 -13.49
C TYR A 59 0.42 2.73 -12.62
N ALA A 60 -0.70 3.25 -12.14
CA ALA A 60 -1.68 2.45 -11.42
C ALA A 60 -2.30 1.36 -12.33
N LYS A 61 -2.68 1.71 -13.58
CA LYS A 61 -3.19 0.73 -14.56
C LYS A 61 -2.14 -0.32 -14.93
N LYS A 62 -0.91 0.10 -15.24
CA LYS A 62 0.22 -0.80 -15.53
C LYS A 62 0.49 -1.75 -14.35
N ALA A 63 0.41 -1.27 -13.10
CA ALA A 63 0.58 -2.12 -11.92
C ALA A 63 -0.54 -3.17 -11.78
N VAL A 64 -1.80 -2.83 -12.09
CA VAL A 64 -2.92 -3.79 -12.13
C VAL A 64 -2.70 -4.87 -13.19
N GLU A 65 -2.13 -4.49 -14.33
CA GLU A 65 -1.72 -5.41 -15.40
C GLU A 65 -0.49 -6.27 -15.05
N GLY A 66 0.13 -6.03 -13.88
CA GLY A 66 1.24 -6.81 -13.35
C GLY A 66 2.62 -6.24 -13.69
N TRP A 67 2.71 -5.06 -14.30
CA TRP A 67 3.97 -4.38 -14.53
C TRP A 67 4.55 -3.86 -13.21
N THR A 68 5.81 -4.17 -12.95
CA THR A 68 6.52 -3.71 -11.76
C THR A 68 7.86 -3.12 -12.14
N SER A 69 8.28 -2.07 -11.43
CA SER A 69 9.59 -1.46 -11.61
C SER A 69 10.70 -2.42 -11.20
N LEU A 70 11.94 -2.14 -11.64
CA LEU A 70 13.11 -2.91 -11.21
C LEU A 70 13.25 -2.87 -9.69
N GLY A 71 13.69 -3.97 -9.07
CA GLY A 71 13.71 -4.12 -7.61
C GLY A 71 14.54 -3.06 -6.86
N ASN A 72 15.54 -2.45 -7.52
CA ASN A 72 16.32 -1.34 -6.96
C ASN A 72 15.55 -0.01 -6.92
N GLN A 73 14.58 0.19 -7.81
CA GLN A 73 13.70 1.36 -7.86
C GLN A 73 12.51 1.23 -6.91
N LEU A 74 12.18 0.01 -6.48
CA LEU A 74 11.14 -0.21 -5.47
C LEU A 74 11.61 0.21 -4.07
N PRO A 75 10.71 0.80 -3.26
CA PRO A 75 10.92 0.94 -1.83
C PRO A 75 11.26 -0.39 -1.19
N LYS A 76 12.12 -0.38 -0.16
CA LYS A 76 12.65 -1.61 0.47
C LYS A 76 11.56 -2.60 0.89
N LEU A 77 10.40 -2.09 1.34
CA LEU A 77 9.24 -2.90 1.73
C LEU A 77 8.71 -3.77 0.57
N PHE A 78 8.67 -3.23 -0.65
CA PHE A 78 8.12 -3.91 -1.83
C PHE A 78 9.15 -4.79 -2.57
N ARG A 79 10.41 -4.82 -2.11
CA ARG A 79 11.43 -5.75 -2.64
C ARG A 79 11.23 -7.17 -2.15
N LYS A 80 10.44 -7.34 -1.08
CA LYS A 80 10.03 -8.62 -0.53
C LYS A 80 8.51 -8.76 -0.70
N PRO A 81 8.00 -10.00 -0.83
CA PRO A 81 6.55 -10.21 -0.87
C PRO A 81 5.92 -9.65 0.41
N LEU A 82 4.79 -8.96 0.24
CA LEU A 82 4.05 -8.39 1.36
C LEU A 82 3.56 -9.51 2.29
N PRO A 83 3.51 -9.26 3.61
CA PRO A 83 2.99 -10.24 4.55
C PRO A 83 1.57 -10.63 4.18
N ALA A 84 1.30 -11.94 4.11
CA ALA A 84 -0.03 -12.44 3.84
C ALA A 84 -0.98 -12.05 4.98
N SER A 85 -2.11 -11.41 4.66
CA SER A 85 -3.11 -11.09 5.67
C SER A 85 -3.74 -12.38 6.22
N ALA A 86 -4.13 -12.38 7.49
CA ALA A 86 -4.80 -13.52 8.11
C ALA A 86 -6.06 -13.95 7.34
N SER A 87 -6.78 -12.99 6.74
CA SER A 87 -7.93 -13.26 5.88
C SER A 87 -7.53 -13.96 4.57
N SER A 88 -6.43 -13.54 3.93
CA SER A 88 -5.90 -14.19 2.74
C SER A 88 -5.51 -15.64 3.03
N VAL A 89 -4.80 -15.88 4.15
CA VAL A 89 -4.42 -17.23 4.58
C VAL A 89 -5.64 -18.11 4.88
N LYS A 90 -6.65 -17.58 5.57
CA LYS A 90 -7.90 -18.32 5.81
C LYS A 90 -8.62 -18.66 4.51
N LYS A 91 -8.65 -17.74 3.54
CA LYS A 91 -9.30 -17.93 2.24
C LYS A 91 -8.58 -18.97 1.38
N THR A 92 -7.25 -18.94 1.34
CA THR A 92 -6.46 -19.96 0.61
C THR A 92 -6.65 -21.33 1.23
N TYR A 93 -6.65 -21.42 2.56
CA TYR A 93 -6.91 -22.67 3.28
C TYR A 93 -8.33 -23.21 3.01
N ALA A 94 -9.37 -22.36 3.09
CA ALA A 94 -10.74 -22.76 2.79
C ALA A 94 -10.90 -23.24 1.34
N ARG A 95 -10.29 -22.55 0.37
CA ARG A 95 -10.25 -22.99 -1.03
C ARG A 95 -9.56 -24.35 -1.19
N ALA A 96 -8.46 -24.58 -0.50
CA ALA A 96 -7.74 -25.85 -0.55
C ALA A 96 -8.58 -27.01 0.01
N ILE A 97 -9.35 -26.77 1.08
CA ILE A 97 -10.30 -27.76 1.62
C ILE A 97 -11.41 -28.04 0.61
N MET A 98 -12.04 -27.00 0.05
CA MET A 98 -13.12 -27.16 -0.93
C MET A 98 -12.66 -27.91 -2.19
N ALA A 99 -11.46 -27.64 -2.68
CA ALA A 99 -10.88 -28.33 -3.83
C ALA A 99 -10.62 -29.82 -3.57
N LYS A 100 -10.33 -30.21 -2.30
CA LYS A 100 -10.21 -31.61 -1.90
C LYS A 100 -11.57 -32.30 -1.72
N TRP A 101 -12.61 -31.55 -1.39
CA TRP A 101 -13.97 -32.08 -1.20
C TRP A 101 -14.73 -32.31 -2.50
N ASN A 102 -14.43 -31.53 -3.55
CA ASN A 102 -15.05 -31.66 -4.88
C ASN A 102 -14.32 -32.66 -5.79
N ARG A 103 -13.54 -33.60 -5.22
CA ARG A 103 -12.76 -34.60 -5.94
C ARG A 103 -13.11 -35.98 -5.41
#